data_AF-A0A1B1TA40-F1
#
_entry.id   AF-A0A1B1TA40-F1
#
_cell.length_a   1.000
_cell.length_b   1.000
_cell.length_c   1.000
_cell.angle_alpha   90.00
_cell.angle_beta   90.00
_cell.angle_gamma   90.00
#
_symmetry.space_group_name_H-M   'P 1'
#
loop_
_entity.id
_entity.type
_entity.pdbx_description
1 polymer ?
#
loop_
_entity_poly.entity_id
_entity_poly.type
_entity_poly.pdbx_seq_one_letter_code
_entity_poly.pdbx_strand_id
1 'polypeptide(L)'
;MGPNQKQDESPADRAWAIHAAIIGLNTGNLLFRGLELDPENPGLITVACLSLLAIALPFQAVFFLINSYIQDSTNVHEIEYRMLLRISLICQTVSYISLIGIAVLMFETHLYIGLSFTVGSVVAFFLVRSALAQVDILAKL
;
A
#
# COMPACT_ATOMS: atom_id res chain seq x y z
N MET A 1 20.07 -30.58 17.96
CA MET A 1 19.96 -29.86 16.66
C MET A 1 18.48 -29.70 16.38
N GLY A 2 17.91 -28.57 16.78
CA GLY A 2 16.48 -28.30 16.63
C GLY A 2 16.15 -28.06 15.16
N PRO A 3 14.98 -28.53 14.68
CA PRO A 3 14.56 -28.28 13.32
C PRO A 3 14.40 -26.77 13.11
N ASN A 4 14.91 -26.27 11.99
CA ASN A 4 14.72 -24.91 11.50
C ASN A 4 13.25 -24.51 11.63
N GLN A 5 12.92 -23.69 12.64
CA GLN A 5 11.71 -22.89 12.63
C GLN A 5 11.86 -21.95 11.42
N LYS A 6 11.23 -22.32 10.31
CA LYS A 6 10.84 -21.33 9.31
C LYS A 6 10.04 -20.29 10.08
N GLN A 7 10.58 -19.08 10.20
CA GLN A 7 9.76 -17.91 10.51
C GLN A 7 8.76 -17.81 9.36
N ASP A 8 7.61 -18.49 9.51
CA ASP A 8 6.44 -18.17 8.70
C ASP A 8 6.05 -16.76 9.12
N GLU A 9 6.58 -15.76 8.41
CA GLU A 9 6.13 -14.38 8.54
C GLU A 9 4.61 -14.37 8.50
N SER A 10 3.99 -13.79 9.52
CA SER A 10 2.55 -13.75 9.63
C SER A 10 2.00 -12.99 8.41
N PRO A 11 0.83 -13.37 7.85
CA PRO A 11 0.14 -12.57 6.84
C PRO A 11 0.00 -11.08 7.24
N ALA A 12 -0.05 -10.80 8.55
CA ALA A 12 -0.04 -9.44 9.10
C ALA A 12 1.28 -8.68 8.85
N ASP A 13 2.44 -9.35 8.95
CA ASP A 13 3.76 -8.73 8.76
C ASP A 13 3.98 -8.34 7.29
N ARG A 14 3.44 -9.13 6.37
CA ARG A 14 3.44 -8.81 4.93
C ARG A 14 2.58 -7.58 4.62
N ALA A 15 1.39 -7.49 5.20
CA ALA A 15 0.52 -6.33 5.02
C ALA A 15 1.13 -5.05 5.63
N TRP A 16 1.81 -5.19 6.76
CA TRP A 16 2.56 -4.12 7.42
C TRP A 16 3.69 -3.58 6.53
N ALA A 17 4.53 -4.46 5.97
CA ALA A 17 5.64 -4.05 5.10
C ALA A 17 5.16 -3.32 3.85
N ILE A 18 4.06 -3.78 3.23
CA ILE A 18 3.45 -3.11 2.08
C ILE A 18 3.00 -1.70 2.45
N HIS A 19 2.30 -1.54 3.57
CA HIS A 19 1.84 -0.22 4.00
C HIS A 19 2.99 0.74 4.36
N ALA A 20 4.05 0.24 5.00
CA ALA A 20 5.25 1.03 5.28
C ALA A 20 5.89 1.55 3.98
N ALA A 21 5.97 0.71 2.95
CA ALA A 21 6.46 1.13 1.64
C ALA A 21 5.56 2.21 1.00
N ILE A 22 4.24 2.07 1.07
CA ILE A 22 3.29 3.07 0.55
C ILE A 22 3.43 4.40 1.31
N ILE A 23 3.53 4.38 2.64
CA ILE A 23 3.77 5.58 3.45
C ILE A 23 5.05 6.28 3.00
N GLY A 24 6.13 5.51 2.79
CA GLY A 24 7.40 6.02 2.30
C GLY A 24 7.27 6.68 0.92
N LEU A 25 6.55 6.06 -0.01
CA LEU A 25 6.29 6.61 -1.35
C LEU A 25 5.45 7.88 -1.30
N ASN A 26 4.37 7.89 -0.51
CA ASN A 26 3.50 9.06 -0.36
C ASN A 26 4.26 10.23 0.26
N THR A 27 4.96 9.98 1.37
CA THR A 27 5.76 10.99 2.07
C THR A 27 6.89 11.51 1.19
N GLY A 28 7.62 10.63 0.50
CA GLY A 28 8.71 11.02 -0.40
C GLY A 28 8.22 11.90 -1.54
N ASN A 29 7.12 11.53 -2.22
CA ASN A 29 6.55 12.36 -3.27
C ASN A 29 6.06 13.71 -2.73
N LEU A 30 5.42 13.74 -1.56
CA LEU A 30 4.95 14.97 -0.94
C LEU A 30 6.09 15.91 -0.57
N LEU A 31 7.20 15.38 -0.03
CA LEU A 31 8.36 16.17 0.32
C LEU A 31 9.08 16.72 -0.91
N PHE A 32 9.51 15.85 -1.83
CA PHE A 32 10.33 16.30 -2.96
C PHE A 32 9.53 17.14 -3.95
N ARG A 33 8.36 16.66 -4.38
CA ARG A 33 7.54 17.42 -5.34
C ARG A 33 6.89 18.63 -4.69
N GLY A 34 6.58 18.57 -3.40
CA GLY A 34 6.08 19.72 -2.66
C GLY A 34 7.10 20.85 -2.55
N LEU A 35 8.40 20.52 -2.47
CA LEU A 35 9.48 21.52 -2.52
C LEU A 35 9.75 22.04 -3.94
N GLU A 36 9.48 21.23 -4.96
CA GLU A 36 9.61 21.59 -6.38
C GLU A 36 8.38 22.33 -6.93
N LEU A 37 7.30 22.45 -6.14
CA LEU A 37 6.06 23.07 -6.58
C LEU A 37 6.29 24.57 -6.87
N ASP A 38 5.97 24.98 -8.10
CA ASP A 38 5.97 26.39 -8.47
C ASP A 38 4.82 27.12 -7.73
N PRO A 39 5.11 28.13 -6.90
CA PRO A 39 4.08 28.86 -6.18
C PRO A 39 3.18 29.73 -7.07
N GLU A 40 3.61 30.10 -8.28
CA GLU A 40 2.84 30.97 -9.17
C GLU A 40 1.96 30.18 -10.14
N ASN A 41 2.39 28.98 -10.56
CA ASN A 41 1.61 28.12 -11.45
C ASN A 41 1.74 26.64 -11.05
N PRO A 42 1.14 26.23 -9.91
CA PRO A 42 1.23 24.86 -9.47
C PRO A 42 0.37 23.99 -10.38
N GLY A 43 0.99 23.03 -11.07
CA GLY A 43 0.28 22.11 -11.97
C GLY A 43 -0.89 21.43 -11.26
N LEU A 44 -2.13 21.72 -11.69
CA LEU A 44 -3.34 21.35 -10.96
C LEU A 44 -3.44 19.83 -10.71
N ILE A 45 -3.01 19.02 -11.68
CA ILE A 45 -2.99 17.55 -11.56
C ILE A 45 -2.01 17.12 -10.47
N THR A 46 -0.79 17.69 -10.47
CA THR A 46 0.22 17.43 -9.44
C THR A 46 -0.29 17.82 -8.06
N VAL A 47 -0.88 19.00 -7.89
CA VAL A 47 -1.46 19.45 -6.61
C VAL A 47 -2.56 18.49 -6.14
N ALA A 48 -3.47 18.09 -7.04
CA ALA A 48 -4.54 17.16 -6.71
C ALA A 48 -4.00 15.80 -6.26
N CYS A 49 -2.97 15.27 -6.94
CA CYS A 49 -2.32 14.02 -6.56
C CYS A 49 -1.59 14.15 -5.23
N LEU A 50 -0.81 15.21 -5.01
CA LEU A 50 -0.14 15.46 -3.73
C LEU A 50 -1.14 15.62 -2.58
N SER A 51 -2.28 16.26 -2.82
CA SER A 51 -3.37 16.36 -1.86
C SER A 51 -3.97 15.00 -1.52
N LEU A 52 -4.20 14.14 -2.54
CA LEU A 52 -4.65 12.76 -2.34
C LEU A 52 -3.67 11.97 -1.46
N LEU A 53 -2.37 12.08 -1.75
CA LEU A 53 -1.30 11.44 -0.98
C LEU A 53 -1.30 11.92 0.47
N ALA A 54 -1.39 13.23 0.69
CA ALA A 54 -1.44 13.83 2.02
C ALA A 54 -2.67 13.37 2.82
N ILE A 55 -3.84 13.27 2.18
CA ILE A 55 -5.07 12.76 2.82
C ILE A 55 -4.93 11.27 3.19
N ALA A 56 -4.18 10.48 2.43
CA ALA A 56 -4.00 9.05 2.71
C ALA A 56 -3.10 8.78 3.93
N LEU A 57 -2.11 9.63 4.19
CA LEU A 57 -1.15 9.49 5.31
C LEU A 57 -1.80 9.27 6.69
N PRO A 58 -2.81 10.06 7.14
CA PRO A 58 -3.45 9.81 8.43
C PRO A 58 -4.15 8.44 8.51
N PHE A 59 -4.76 7.97 7.42
CA PHE A 59 -5.36 6.63 7.39
C PHE A 59 -4.30 5.54 7.47
N GLN A 60 -3.16 5.73 6.82
CA GLN A 60 -2.04 4.80 6.87
C GLN A 60 -1.41 4.74 8.26
N ALA A 61 -1.30 5.89 8.95
CA ALA A 61 -0.84 5.96 10.33
C ALA A 61 -1.81 5.23 11.28
N VAL A 62 -3.12 5.40 11.13
CA VAL A 62 -4.13 4.68 11.91
C VAL A 62 -4.05 3.18 11.67
N PHE A 63 -3.89 2.73 10.43
CA PHE A 63 -3.66 1.31 10.12
C PHE A 63 -2.44 0.76 10.87
N PHE A 64 -1.33 1.49 10.86
CA PHE A 64 -0.11 1.10 11.57
C PHE A 64 -0.34 1.00 13.08
N LEU A 65 -1.04 1.98 13.69
CA LEU A 65 -1.37 1.96 15.11
C LEU A 65 -2.26 0.78 15.48
N ILE A 66 -3.30 0.50 14.68
CA ILE A 66 -4.19 -0.66 14.90
C ILE A 66 -3.39 -1.96 14.83
N ASN A 67 -2.55 -2.13 13.81
CA ASN A 67 -1.78 -3.35 13.64
C ASN A 67 -0.76 -3.53 14.77
N SER A 68 -0.08 -2.46 15.19
CA SER A 68 0.82 -2.48 16.34
C SER A 68 0.09 -2.82 17.64
N TYR A 69 -1.10 -2.25 17.85
CA TYR A 69 -1.90 -2.54 19.04
C TYR A 69 -2.33 -4.00 19.11
N ILE A 70 -2.79 -4.57 17.99
CA ILE A 70 -3.18 -5.99 17.89
C ILE A 70 -1.98 -6.91 18.16
N GLN A 71 -0.80 -6.56 17.64
CA GLN A 71 0.41 -7.38 17.82
C GLN A 71 0.95 -7.34 19.26
N ASP A 72 0.87 -6.19 19.93
CA ASP A 72 1.40 -6.01 21.30
C ASP A 72 0.42 -6.50 22.39
N SER A 73 -0.88 -6.49 22.09
CA SER A 73 -1.90 -6.84 23.06
C SER A 73 -2.01 -8.35 23.27
N THR A 74 -1.75 -8.80 24.50
CA THR A 74 -1.79 -10.23 24.89
C THR A 74 -3.21 -10.78 25.07
N ASN A 75 -4.22 -9.93 25.23
CA ASN A 75 -5.63 -10.30 25.43
C ASN A 75 -6.59 -9.26 24.83
N VAL A 76 -6.62 -9.13 23.50
CA VAL A 76 -7.65 -8.32 22.83
C VAL A 76 -8.98 -9.06 22.92
N HIS A 77 -10.02 -8.41 23.43
CA HIS A 77 -11.35 -9.01 23.46
C HIS A 77 -11.86 -9.22 22.02
N GLU A 78 -12.47 -10.38 21.73
CA GLU A 78 -12.88 -10.77 20.37
C GLU A 78 -13.74 -9.70 19.67
N ILE A 79 -14.61 -9.00 20.42
CA ILE A 79 -15.44 -7.92 19.88
C ILE A 79 -14.58 -6.72 19.47
N GLU A 80 -13.61 -6.33 20.30
CA GLU A 80 -12.68 -5.23 20.04
C GLU A 80 -11.81 -5.53 18.83
N TYR A 81 -11.27 -6.75 18.75
CA TYR A 81 -10.50 -7.23 17.61
C TYR A 81 -11.28 -7.09 16.29
N ARG A 82 -12.54 -7.53 16.26
CA ARG A 82 -13.38 -7.42 15.05
C ARG A 82 -13.71 -5.99 14.67
N MET A 83 -13.89 -5.09 15.64
CA MET A 83 -14.11 -3.67 15.36
C MET A 83 -12.86 -3.01 14.79
N LEU A 84 -11.69 -3.29 15.39
CA LEU A 84 -10.39 -2.81 14.91
C LEU A 84 -10.09 -3.30 13.49
N LEU A 85 -10.38 -4.57 13.19
CA LEU A 85 -10.19 -5.14 11.85
C LEU A 85 -11.04 -4.42 10.80
N ARG A 86 -12.31 -4.08 11.12
CA ARG A 86 -13.18 -3.34 10.21
C ARG A 86 -12.64 -1.94 9.90
N ILE A 87 -12.15 -1.23 10.91
CA ILE A 87 -11.55 0.10 10.73
C ILE A 87 -10.26 -0.02 9.92
N SER A 88 -9.41 -1.01 10.24
CA SER A 88 -8.17 -1.30 9.52
C SER A 88 -8.42 -1.53 8.02
N LEU A 89 -9.48 -2.25 7.66
CA LEU A 89 -9.84 -2.50 6.25
C LEU A 89 -10.23 -1.21 5.50
N ILE A 90 -10.92 -0.28 6.17
CA ILE A 90 -11.24 1.04 5.59
C ILE A 90 -9.95 1.82 5.35
N CYS A 91 -9.06 1.88 6.35
CA CYS A 91 -7.76 2.53 6.23
C CYS A 91 -6.90 1.92 5.11
N GLN A 92 -6.93 0.60 4.99
CA GLN A 92 -6.24 -0.13 3.92
C GLN A 92 -6.78 0.23 2.54
N THR A 93 -8.10 0.35 2.39
CA THR A 93 -8.73 0.76 1.13
C THR A 93 -8.28 2.17 0.72
N VAL A 94 -8.32 3.13 1.64
CA VAL A 94 -7.88 4.51 1.38
C VAL A 94 -6.38 4.55 1.05
N SER A 95 -5.57 3.77 1.75
CA SER A 95 -4.14 3.64 1.46
C SER A 95 -3.89 3.15 0.04
N TYR A 96 -4.59 2.09 -0.42
CA TYR A 96 -4.41 1.59 -1.78
C TYR A 96 -4.93 2.53 -2.86
N ILE A 97 -5.98 3.31 -2.59
CA ILE A 97 -6.45 4.36 -3.53
C ILE A 97 -5.34 5.39 -3.80
N SER A 98 -4.47 5.69 -2.82
CA SER A 98 -3.36 6.63 -3.02
C SER A 98 -2.35 6.19 -4.09
N LEU A 99 -2.26 4.89 -4.39
CA LEU A 99 -1.42 4.37 -5.47
C LEU A 99 -1.84 4.90 -6.85
N ILE A 100 -3.11 5.25 -7.03
CA ILE A 100 -3.59 5.89 -8.26
C ILE A 100 -2.94 7.27 -8.41
N GLY A 101 -2.88 8.06 -7.34
CA GLY A 101 -2.19 9.35 -7.33
C GLY A 101 -0.70 9.21 -7.65
N ILE A 102 -0.03 8.19 -7.10
CA ILE A 102 1.36 7.87 -7.44
C ILE A 102 1.49 7.54 -8.93
N ALA A 103 0.61 6.67 -9.46
CA ALA A 103 0.65 6.28 -10.87
C ALA A 103 0.49 7.50 -11.79
N VAL A 104 -0.46 8.40 -11.50
CA VAL A 104 -0.65 9.64 -12.26
C VAL A 104 0.58 10.54 -12.15
N LEU A 105 1.16 10.71 -10.95
CA LEU A 105 2.38 11.50 -10.78
C LEU A 105 3.58 10.98 -11.58
N MET A 106 3.65 9.68 -11.85
CA MET A 106 4.69 9.11 -12.72
C MET A 106 4.53 9.56 -14.18
N PHE A 107 3.29 9.73 -14.66
CA PHE A 107 3.01 10.29 -15.98
C PHE A 107 3.31 11.79 -16.05
N GLU A 108 2.99 12.54 -14.99
CA GLU A 108 3.32 13.97 -14.89
C GLU A 108 4.83 14.20 -14.89
N THR A 109 5.63 13.27 -14.33
CA THR A 109 7.10 13.37 -14.39
C THR A 109 7.64 13.12 -15.78
N HIS A 110 7.31 11.97 -16.37
CA HIS A 110 7.81 11.61 -17.68
C HIS A 110 7.00 10.44 -18.27
N LEU A 111 6.58 10.58 -19.52
CA LEU A 111 5.74 9.58 -20.20
C LEU A 111 6.32 8.16 -20.16
N TYR A 112 7.64 8.01 -20.37
CA TYR A 112 8.29 6.70 -20.37
C TYR A 112 8.31 6.04 -18.99
N ILE A 113 8.35 6.84 -17.91
CA ILE A 113 8.29 6.32 -16.53
C ILE A 113 6.88 5.78 -16.26
N GLY A 114 5.85 6.57 -16.58
CA GLY A 114 4.45 6.14 -16.49
C GLY A 114 4.17 4.88 -17.30
N LEU A 115 4.62 4.84 -18.56
CA LEU A 115 4.45 3.67 -19.42
C LEU A 115 5.11 2.42 -18.84
N SER A 116 6.35 2.54 -18.35
CA SER A 116 7.09 1.43 -17.74
C SER A 116 6.35 0.88 -16.51
N PHE A 117 5.80 1.76 -15.67
CA PHE A 117 4.99 1.37 -14.52
C PHE A 117 3.70 0.63 -14.94
N THR A 118 3.01 1.12 -15.96
CA THR A 118 1.79 0.48 -16.48
C THR A 118 2.08 -0.90 -17.06
N VAL A 119 3.10 -1.04 -17.91
CA VAL A 119 3.49 -2.34 -18.48
C VAL A 119 3.89 -3.31 -17.37
N GLY A 120 4.69 -2.87 -16.40
CA GLY A 120 5.08 -3.69 -15.25
C GLY A 120 3.87 -4.17 -14.44
N SER A 121 2.90 -3.28 -14.21
CA SER A 121 1.67 -3.60 -13.46
C SER A 121 0.79 -4.62 -14.21
N VAL A 122 0.66 -4.50 -15.54
CA VAL A 122 -0.06 -5.46 -16.37
C VAL A 122 0.60 -6.83 -16.33
N VAL A 123 1.93 -6.89 -16.48
CA VAL A 123 2.68 -8.15 -16.39
C VAL A 123 2.51 -8.80 -15.01
N ALA A 124 2.66 -8.03 -13.93
CA ALA A 124 2.48 -8.52 -12.57
C ALA A 124 1.06 -9.08 -12.35
N PHE A 125 0.03 -8.42 -12.86
CA PHE A 125 -1.35 -8.90 -12.79
C PHE A 125 -1.51 -10.26 -13.49
N PHE A 126 -0.98 -10.41 -14.70
CA PHE A 126 -1.04 -11.68 -15.42
C PHE A 126 -0.26 -12.80 -14.72
N LEU A 127 0.88 -12.49 -14.11
CA LEU A 127 1.64 -13.46 -13.32
C LEU A 127 0.84 -13.96 -12.12
N VAL A 128 0.19 -13.06 -11.37
CA VAL A 128 -0.68 -13.44 -10.25
C VAL A 128 -1.83 -14.31 -10.74
N ARG A 129 -2.51 -13.92 -11.82
CA ARG A 129 -3.59 -14.71 -12.41
C ARG A 129 -3.13 -16.10 -12.85
N SER A 130 -1.96 -16.18 -13.46
CA SER A 130 -1.38 -17.45 -13.93
C SER A 130 -1.01 -18.37 -12.77
N ALA A 131 -0.47 -17.83 -11.69
CA ALA A 131 -0.16 -18.59 -10.48
C ALA A 131 -1.44 -19.14 -9.82
N LEU A 132 -2.48 -18.32 -9.68
CA LEU A 132 -3.75 -18.75 -9.10
C LEU A 132 -4.45 -19.83 -9.96
N ALA A 133 -4.38 -19.72 -11.28
CA ALA A 133 -4.92 -20.74 -12.18
C ALA A 133 -4.19 -22.09 -12.02
N GLN A 134 -2.87 -22.08 -11.82
CA GLN A 134 -2.11 -23.30 -11.57
C GLN A 134 -2.50 -23.97 -10.25
N VAL A 135 -2.74 -23.17 -9.20
CA VAL A 135 -3.20 -23.69 -7.90
C VAL A 135 -4.57 -24.37 -8.02
N ASP A 136 -5.52 -23.79 -8.75
CA ASP A 136 -6.85 -24.39 -8.93
C ASP A 136 -6.81 -25.70 -9.74
N ILE A 137 -5.89 -25.82 -10.71
CA ILE A 137 -5.67 -27.07 -11.44
C ILE A 137 -5.08 -28.13 -10.52
N LEU A 138 -4.07 -27.79 -9.72
CA LEU A 138 -3.42 -28.72 -8.80
C LEU A 138 -4.34 -29.18 -7.66
N ALA A 139 -5.24 -28.30 -7.19
CA ALA A 139 -6.21 -28.62 -6.14
C ALA A 139 -7.32 -29.61 -6.59
N LYS A 140 -7.45 -29.85 -7.91
CA LYS A 140 -8.45 -30.78 -8.49
C LYS A 140 -7.86 -32.15 -8.84
N LEU A 141 -6.54 -32.34 -8.70
CA LEU A 141 -5.83 -33.62 -8.89
C LEU A 141 -5.79 -34.41 -7.58
#